data_AF-A0A943HD67-F1
#
_entry.id   AF-A0A943HD67-F1
#
_cell.length_a   1.000
_cell.length_b   1.000
_cell.length_c   1.000
_cell.angle_alpha   90.00
_cell.angle_beta   90.00
_cell.angle_gamma   90.00
#
_symmetry.space_group_name_H-M   'P 1'
#
loop_
_entity.id
_entity.type
_entity.pdbx_description
1 polymer ?
#
loop_
_entity_poly.entity_id
_entity_poly.type
_entity_poly.pdbx_seq_one_letter_code
_entity_poly.pdbx_strand_id
1 'polypeptide(L)' 'MDVMNQVLQIIIKFCTIGGGLWCVWGVIVLAGALKDKNGPALQGGIWQIVGGGMIVVAAQLFSSVVG' A
#
# COMPACT_ATOMS: atom_id res chain seq x y z
N MET A 1 -9.96 -17.13 -22.18
CA MET A 1 -8.97 -16.69 -21.15
C MET A 1 -9.19 -15.21 -20.78
N ASP A 2 -10.42 -14.70 -20.95
CA ASP A 2 -10.62 -13.25 -21.14
C ASP A 2 -11.15 -12.55 -19.90
N VAL A 3 -12.05 -13.20 -19.16
CA VAL A 3 -12.66 -12.61 -17.95
C VAL A 3 -11.72 -12.71 -16.74
N MET A 4 -11.02 -13.84 -16.59
CA MET A 4 -10.09 -14.08 -15.47
C MET A 4 -8.96 -13.04 -15.45
N ASN A 5 -8.36 -12.75 -16.60
CA ASN A 5 -7.31 -11.74 -16.73
C ASN A 5 -7.86 -10.32 -16.52
N GLN A 6 -9.08 -10.03 -17.00
CA GLN A 6 -9.73 -8.73 -16.75
C GLN A 6 -9.98 -8.49 -15.26
N VAL A 7 -10.50 -9.49 -14.55
CA VAL A 7 -10.77 -9.41 -13.11
C VAL A 7 -9.45 -9.26 -12.33
N LEU A 8 -8.42 -10.02 -12.68
CA LEU A 8 -7.09 -9.87 -12.07
C LEU A 8 -6.50 -8.48 -12.29
N GLN A 9 -6.60 -7.92 -13.50
CA GLN A 9 -6.13 -6.55 -13.77
C GLN A 9 -6.89 -5.49 -12.97
N ILE A 10 -8.21 -5.65 -12.78
CA ILE A 10 -9.01 -4.74 -11.97
C ILE A 10 -8.56 -4.80 -10.50
N ILE A 11 -8.34 -6.00 -9.96
CA ILE A 11 -7.85 -6.20 -8.59
C ILE A 11 -6.46 -5.58 -8.41
N ILE A 12 -5.54 -5.80 -9.35
CA ILE A 12 -4.18 -5.23 -9.31
C ILE A 12 -4.22 -3.70 -9.30
N LYS A 13 -5.09 -3.09 -10.11
CA LYS A 13 -5.28 -1.63 -10.12
C LYS A 13 -5.81 -1.13 -8.76
N PHE A 14 -6.78 -1.82 -8.19
CA PHE A 14 -7.30 -1.50 -6.86
C PHE A 14 -6.24 -1.64 -5.76
N CYS A 15 -5.44 -2.72 -5.78
CA CYS A 15 -4.36 -2.91 -4.82
C CYS A 15 -3.27 -1.83 -4.96
N THR A 16 -2.94 -1.41 -6.19
CA THR A 16 -1.96 -0.35 -6.41
C THR A 16 -2.45 0.99 -5.86
N ILE A 17 -3.71 1.35 -6.12
CA ILE A 17 -4.30 2.61 -5.63
C ILE A 17 -4.53 2.56 -4.11
N GLY A 18 -5.06 1.44 -3.61
CA GLY A 18 -5.31 1.23 -2.18
C GLY A 18 -4.03 1.19 -1.35
N GLY A 19 -3.01 0.47 -1.81
CA GLY A 19 -1.70 0.43 -1.18
C GLY A 19 -0.98 1.79 -1.22
N GLY A 20 -1.12 2.53 -2.33
CA GLY A 20 -0.58 3.88 -2.46
C GLY A 20 -1.22 4.87 -1.48
N LEU A 21 -2.54 4.87 -1.37
CA LEU A 21 -3.27 5.70 -0.41
C LEU A 21 -2.94 5.33 1.03
N TRP A 22 -2.78 4.03 1.32
CA TRP A 22 -2.38 3.53 2.64
C TRP A 22 -0.96 3.98 3.02
N CYS A 23 -0.03 3.99 2.06
CA CYS A 23 1.31 4.56 2.24
C CYS A 23 1.26 6.04 2.64
N VAL A 24 0.48 6.85 1.92
CA VAL A 24 0.33 8.29 2.19
C VAL A 24 -0.25 8.50 3.59
N TRP A 25 -1.25 7.72 3.98
CA TRP A 25 -1.82 7.78 5.33
C TRP A 25 -0.80 7.43 6.40
N GLY A 26 0.01 6.39 6.19
CA GLY A 26 1.11 6.02 7.09
C GLY A 26 2.15 7.14 7.28
N VAL A 27 2.47 7.90 6.22
CA VAL A 27 3.36 9.08 6.30
C VAL A 27 2.74 10.19 7.14
N ILE A 28 1.43 10.43 7.00
CA ILE A 28 0.70 11.42 7.81
C ILE A 28 0.72 11.03 9.30
N VAL A 29 0.46 9.76 9.61
CA VAL A 29 0.51 9.24 10.99
C VAL A 29 1.92 9.33 11.56
N LEU A 30 2.94 9.00 10.76
CA LEU A 30 4.34 9.12 11.16
C LEU A 30 4.72 10.58 11.47
N ALA A 31 4.34 11.52 10.60
CA ALA A 31 4.61 12.94 10.78
C ALA A 31 3.88 13.52 12.01
N GLY A 32 2.62 13.13 12.23
CA GLY A 32 1.86 13.48 13.43
C GLY A 32 2.50 12.91 14.71
N ALA A 33 2.95 11.66 14.66
CA ALA A 33 3.61 11.02 15.80
C ALA A 33 4.97 11.63 16.14
N LEU A 34 5.74 12.08 15.13
CA LEU A 34 6.98 12.83 15.32
C LEU A 34 6.73 14.18 16.01
N LYS A 35 5.66 14.88 15.63
CA LYS A 35 5.25 16.14 16.26
C LYS A 35 4.86 15.94 17.73
N ASP A 36 4.08 14.90 18.03
CA ASP A 36 3.56 14.65 19.37
C ASP A 36 4.53 13.82 20.26
N LYS A 37 5.74 13.52 19.76
CA LYS A 37 6.74 12.61 20.39
C LYS A 37 6.12 11.30 20.89
N ASN A 38 5.12 10.79 20.19
CA ASN A 38 4.33 9.64 20.63
C ASN A 38 4.90 8.36 20.02
N GLY A 39 5.81 7.70 20.74
CA GLY A 39 6.55 6.50 20.28
C GLY A 39 5.69 5.39 19.68
N PRO A 40 4.53 5.01 20.28
CA PRO A 40 3.64 4.00 19.73
C PRO A 40 3.03 4.38 18.37
N ALA A 41 2.65 5.64 18.19
CA ALA A 41 2.08 6.13 16.93
C ALA A 41 3.14 6.19 15.81
N LEU A 42 4.40 6.45 16.17
CA LEU A 42 5.52 6.46 15.24
C LEU A 42 5.80 5.05 14.73
N GLN A 43 5.85 4.07 15.63
CA GLN A 43 5.99 2.65 15.26
C GLN A 43 4.81 2.17 14.40
N GLY A 44 3.58 2.60 14.72
CA GLY A 44 2.40 2.33 13.91
C GLY A 44 2.45 2.97 12.52
N GLY A 45 2.92 4.21 12.40
CA GLY A 45 3.09 4.92 11.14
C GLY A 45 4.10 4.24 10.21
N ILE A 46 5.25 3.79 10.75
CA ILE A 46 6.25 3.03 9.98
C ILE A 46 5.62 1.75 9.42
N TRP A 47 4.88 0.99 10.22
CA TRP A 47 4.22 -0.24 9.77
C TRP A 47 3.15 0.03 8.71
N GLN A 48 2.44 1.14 8.78
CA GLN A 48 1.47 1.50 7.73
C GLN A 48 2.14 1.84 6.40
N ILE A 49 3.30 2.51 6.43
CA ILE A 49 4.09 2.80 5.22
C ILE A 49 4.64 1.50 4.63
N VAL A 50 5.23 0.63 5.46
CA VAL A 50 5.78 -0.66 5.01
C VAL A 50 4.68 -1.57 4.47
N GLY A 51 3.53 -1.64 5.15
CA GLY A 51 2.35 -2.39 4.72
C GLY A 51 1.78 -1.90 3.39
N GLY A 52 1.61 -0.58 3.24
CA GLY A 52 1.17 0.02 1.97
C GLY A 52 2.16 -0.23 0.84
N GLY A 53 3.46 -0.14 1.12
CA GLY A 53 4.53 -0.39 0.16
C GLY A 53 4.54 -1.84 -0.33
N MET A 54 4.36 -2.81 0.57
CA MET A 54 4.25 -4.22 0.19
C MET A 54 3.03 -4.49 -0.69
N ILE A 55 1.89 -3.86 -0.43
CA ILE A 55 0.68 -4.01 -1.25
C ILE A 55 0.93 -3.48 -2.67
N VAL A 56 1.61 -2.33 -2.80
CA VAL A 56 1.96 -1.75 -4.10
C VAL A 56 2.96 -2.62 -4.85
N VAL A 57 4.02 -3.08 -4.19
CA VAL A 57 5.05 -3.94 -4.80
C VAL A 57 4.47 -5.29 -5.23
N ALA A 58 3.60 -5.89 -4.41
CA ALA A 58 2.89 -7.12 -4.77
C ALA A 58 1.99 -6.90 -5.99
N ALA A 59 1.23 -5.79 -6.04
CA ALA A 59 0.41 -5.47 -7.20
C ALA A 59 1.24 -5.29 -8.48
N GLN A 60 2.41 -4.64 -8.40
CA GLN A 60 3.33 -4.51 -9.53
C GLN A 60 3.90 -5.86 -9.97
N LEU A 61 4.33 -6.72 -9.04
CA LEU A 61 4.81 -8.08 -9.34
C LEU A 61 3.72 -8.93 -10.02
N PHE A 62 2.48 -8.90 -9.52
CA PHE A 62 1.36 -9.59 -10.15
C PHE A 62 1.06 -9.03 -11.54
N SER A 63 1.19 -7.71 -11.74
CA SER A 63 1.07 -7.10 -13.07
C SER A 63 2.15 -7.57 -14.04
N SER A 64 3.37 -7.83 -13.58
CA SER A 64 4.48 -8.32 -14.40
C SER A 64 4.41 -9.82 -14.72
N VAL A 65 3.70 -10.62 -13.92
CA VAL A 65 3.53 -12.06 -14.12
C VAL A 65 2.28 -12.39 -14.95
N VAL A 66 1.25 -11.55 -14.86
CA VAL A 66 -0.02 -11.73 -15.60
C VAL A 66 0.00 -11.07 -16.99
N GLY A 67 0.91 -10.12 -17.23
CA GLY A 67 1.14 -9.50 -18.54
C GLY A 67 1.94 -10.40 -19.47
#